data_AF-A0A0M6ZU96-F1
#
_entry.id   AF-A0A0M6ZU96-F1
#
_cell.length_a   1.000
_cell.length_b   1.000
_cell.length_c   1.000
_cell.angle_alpha   90.00
_cell.angle_beta   90.00
_cell.angle_gamma   90.00
#
_symmetry.space_group_name_H-M   'P 1'
#
loop_
_entity.id
_entity.type
_entity.pdbx_description
1 polymer ?
#
loop_
_entity_poly.entity_id
_entity_poly.type
_entity_poly.pdbx_seq_one_letter_code
_entity_poly.pdbx_strand_id
1 'polypeptide(L)'
;MKSLNFAGIAAAIFLAASTVASAAPTLSFSGLNQAQIEALTPVANIAPTSTTGNYFNNVIGNQFNGGGGLIARSPWEGTSHQNTDGVFSSVQGGSSATFEFDKVQTGLSMIWGSPDSYNDLVITLLGGGGTYTINGNDVKGPSGILASLVGVTNVAFQKIVLTSGSNAFEFANLKTTPVPIPAGALLLVTAVGGLALVRRRKSA
;
A
#
# COMPACT_ATOMS: atom_id res chain seq x y z
N MET A 1 14.48 -52.58 -43.65
CA MET A 1 14.90 -51.73 -42.51
C MET A 1 13.95 -50.54 -42.45
N LYS A 2 13.08 -50.47 -41.43
CA LYS A 2 12.08 -49.40 -41.27
C LYS A 2 12.61 -48.37 -40.27
N SER A 3 12.72 -47.12 -40.70
CA SER A 3 13.06 -45.97 -39.87
C SER A 3 11.87 -45.56 -39.00
N LEU A 4 12.09 -45.43 -37.69
CA LEU A 4 11.12 -44.85 -36.75
C LEU A 4 11.32 -43.34 -36.70
N ASN A 5 10.34 -42.60 -37.22
CA ASN A 5 10.27 -41.14 -37.07
C ASN A 5 9.83 -40.80 -35.64
N PHE A 6 10.68 -40.09 -34.90
CA PHE A 6 10.36 -39.53 -33.59
C PHE A 6 9.39 -38.35 -33.74
N ALA A 7 8.10 -38.64 -33.60
CA ALA A 7 7.05 -37.64 -33.51
C ALA A 7 7.23 -36.76 -32.26
N GLY A 8 7.03 -35.46 -32.44
CA GLY A 8 7.32 -34.40 -31.48
C GLY A 8 6.54 -34.50 -30.17
N ILE A 9 7.26 -34.32 -29.07
CA ILE A 9 6.69 -34.12 -27.75
C ILE A 9 6.27 -32.64 -27.65
N ALA A 10 4.98 -32.37 -27.88
CA ALA A 10 4.38 -31.09 -27.55
C ALA A 10 4.37 -30.94 -26.02
N ALA A 11 5.20 -30.05 -25.50
CA ALA A 11 5.17 -29.65 -24.10
C ALA A 11 3.94 -28.76 -23.89
N ALA A 12 2.85 -29.35 -23.38
CA ALA A 12 1.72 -28.60 -22.87
C ALA A 12 2.16 -27.87 -21.59
N ILE A 13 2.50 -26.59 -21.71
CA ILE A 13 2.69 -25.70 -20.56
C ILE A 13 1.30 -25.45 -19.99
N PHE A 14 0.95 -26.18 -18.93
CA PHE A 14 -0.21 -25.85 -18.11
C PHE A 14 0.08 -24.53 -17.39
N LEU A 15 -0.48 -23.44 -17.93
CA LEU A 15 -0.56 -22.17 -17.23
C LEU A 15 -1.60 -22.34 -16.11
N ALA A 16 -1.14 -22.70 -14.91
CA ALA A 16 -1.97 -22.69 -13.72
C ALA A 16 -2.32 -21.23 -13.41
N ALA A 17 -3.39 -20.72 -14.03
CA ALA A 17 -4.03 -19.49 -13.62
C ALA A 17 -4.66 -19.76 -12.25
N SER A 18 -3.90 -19.51 -11.18
CA SER A 18 -4.46 -19.44 -9.84
C SER A 18 -5.42 -18.26 -9.83
N THR A 19 -6.71 -18.54 -9.97
CA THR A 19 -7.78 -17.57 -9.70
C THR A 19 -7.70 -17.27 -8.21
N VAL A 20 -7.00 -16.20 -7.84
CA VAL A 20 -7.12 -15.61 -6.51
C VAL A 20 -8.56 -15.15 -6.38
N ALA A 21 -9.37 -15.91 -5.64
CA ALA A 21 -10.69 -15.45 -5.24
C ALA A 21 -10.50 -14.10 -4.53
N SER A 22 -11.14 -13.05 -5.06
CA SER A 22 -11.09 -11.72 -4.45
C SER A 22 -11.84 -11.77 -3.13
N ALA A 23 -11.12 -11.90 -2.03
CA ALA A 23 -11.68 -11.69 -0.71
C ALA A 23 -11.95 -10.18 -0.53
N ALA A 24 -13.04 -9.84 0.13
CA ALA A 24 -13.31 -8.45 0.49
C ALA A 24 -12.20 -7.95 1.43
N PRO A 25 -11.72 -6.70 1.27
CA PRO A 25 -10.72 -6.12 2.16
C PRO A 25 -11.21 -6.17 3.61
N THR A 26 -10.32 -6.58 4.52
CA THR A 26 -10.55 -6.48 5.97
C THR A 26 -10.03 -5.13 6.45
N LEU A 27 -10.90 -4.33 7.07
CA LEU A 27 -10.59 -3.00 7.58
C LEU A 27 -10.40 -3.02 9.09
N SER A 28 -9.42 -2.27 9.58
CA SER A 28 -9.23 -2.00 11.00
C SER A 28 -8.98 -0.52 11.21
N PHE A 29 -9.78 0.11 12.08
CA PHE A 29 -9.59 1.49 12.51
C PHE A 29 -9.43 1.49 14.03
N SER A 30 -8.32 2.03 14.49
CA SER A 30 -8.10 2.28 15.91
C SER A 30 -7.63 3.70 16.04
N GLY A 31 -8.49 4.58 16.53
CA GLY A 31 -7.99 5.89 16.83
C GLY A 31 -7.05 5.89 18.03
N LEU A 32 -6.14 6.86 18.05
CA LEU A 32 -4.98 6.85 18.93
C LEU A 32 -5.07 8.00 19.94
N ASN A 33 -4.77 7.71 21.20
CA ASN A 33 -4.51 8.74 22.19
C ASN A 33 -3.03 9.19 22.13
N GLN A 34 -2.70 10.25 22.86
CA GLN A 34 -1.35 10.83 22.91
C GLN A 34 -0.26 9.83 23.26
N ALA A 35 -0.45 9.03 24.32
CA ALA A 35 0.53 8.05 24.75
C ALA A 35 0.75 6.94 23.69
N GLN A 36 -0.31 6.57 22.96
CA GLN A 36 -0.20 5.60 21.88
C GLN A 36 0.59 6.16 20.70
N ILE A 37 0.40 7.43 20.32
CA ILE A 37 1.17 8.06 19.25
C ILE A 37 2.63 8.27 19.67
N GLU A 38 2.86 8.73 20.90
CA GLU A 38 4.20 8.89 21.51
C GLU A 38 5.02 7.59 21.47
N ALA A 39 4.37 6.43 21.61
CA ALA A 39 5.04 5.14 21.58
C ALA A 39 5.41 4.67 20.15
N LEU A 40 4.90 5.33 19.10
CA LEU A 40 5.18 4.96 17.72
C LEU A 40 6.46 5.64 17.24
N THR A 41 7.36 4.86 16.66
CA THR A 41 8.53 5.43 15.97
C THR A 41 8.09 6.11 14.67
N PRO A 42 8.42 7.39 14.45
CA PRO A 42 8.21 8.04 13.16
C PRO A 42 8.99 7.34 12.05
N VAL A 43 8.33 7.14 10.91
CA VAL A 43 8.92 6.54 9.72
C VAL A 43 8.56 7.42 8.52
N ALA A 44 9.58 7.80 7.75
CA ALA A 44 9.38 8.52 6.51
C ALA A 44 8.48 7.71 5.56
N ASN A 45 7.45 8.37 5.04
CA ASN A 45 6.59 7.84 4.01
C ASN A 45 7.39 7.66 2.71
N ILE A 46 7.01 6.64 1.94
CA ILE A 46 7.41 6.55 0.54
C ILE A 46 6.90 7.78 -0.23
N ALA A 47 7.63 8.21 -1.26
CA ALA A 47 7.15 9.26 -2.14
C ALA A 47 6.03 8.73 -3.06
N PRO A 48 5.02 9.55 -3.40
CA PRO A 48 4.01 9.16 -4.38
C PRO A 48 4.64 9.03 -5.77
N THR A 49 4.09 8.13 -6.58
CA THR A 49 4.45 7.97 -8.00
C THR A 49 4.05 9.21 -8.80
N SER A 50 2.91 9.81 -8.46
CA SER A 50 2.44 11.06 -9.06
C SER A 50 1.52 11.82 -8.09
N THR A 51 1.40 13.12 -8.31
CA THR A 51 0.49 13.99 -7.57
C THR A 51 -0.29 14.89 -8.51
N THR A 52 -1.44 15.37 -8.05
CA THR A 52 -2.13 16.53 -8.63
C THR A 52 -2.24 17.60 -7.54
N GLY A 53 -2.06 18.88 -7.90
CA GLY A 53 -2.09 19.97 -6.92
C GLY A 53 -0.92 19.97 -5.95
N ASN A 54 -1.16 20.42 -4.71
CA ASN A 54 -0.14 20.60 -3.69
C ASN A 54 -0.01 19.35 -2.81
N TYR A 55 1.23 18.91 -2.61
CA TYR A 55 1.57 17.77 -1.76
C TYR A 55 2.82 18.09 -0.94
N PHE A 56 2.78 17.81 0.36
CA PHE A 56 3.93 17.88 1.25
C PHE A 56 4.42 16.48 1.56
N ASN A 57 5.71 16.22 1.34
CA ASN A 57 6.30 14.91 1.57
C ASN A 57 7.26 14.94 2.76
N ASN A 58 7.01 14.11 3.77
CA ASN A 58 7.90 13.94 4.93
C ASN A 58 8.31 15.26 5.60
N VAL A 59 7.36 16.17 5.75
CA VAL A 59 7.56 17.42 6.49
C VAL A 59 7.47 17.16 7.99
N ILE A 60 8.08 18.05 8.78
CA ILE A 60 8.12 17.97 10.24
C ILE A 60 7.35 19.16 10.81
N GLY A 61 6.54 18.91 11.84
CA GLY A 61 5.75 19.94 12.51
C GLY A 61 4.54 20.44 11.72
N ASN A 62 3.72 21.27 12.34
CA ASN A 62 2.54 21.85 11.69
C ASN A 62 2.95 22.75 10.51
N GLN A 63 2.21 22.65 9.41
CA GLN A 63 2.46 23.46 8.22
C GLN A 63 1.50 24.65 8.21
N PHE A 64 2.05 25.84 7.97
CA PHE A 64 1.29 27.09 7.96
C PHE A 64 1.46 27.80 6.61
N ASN A 65 0.44 28.53 6.18
CA ASN A 65 0.56 29.46 5.06
C ASN A 65 1.34 30.72 5.48
N GLY A 66 1.73 31.56 4.52
CA GLY A 66 2.45 32.81 4.79
C GLY A 66 1.71 33.84 5.66
N GLY A 67 0.42 33.63 5.93
CA GLY A 67 -0.39 34.43 6.86
C GLY A 67 -0.58 33.77 8.23
N GLY A 68 0.09 32.64 8.52
CA GLY A 68 0.01 31.93 9.80
C GLY A 68 -1.19 30.99 9.95
N GLY A 69 -2.02 30.82 8.92
CA GLY A 69 -3.12 29.84 8.92
C GLY A 69 -2.60 28.42 8.72
N LEU A 70 -3.10 27.46 9.51
CA LEU A 70 -2.73 26.05 9.40
C LEU A 70 -3.20 25.47 8.06
N ILE A 71 -2.30 24.84 7.31
CA ILE A 71 -2.59 24.17 6.02
C ILE A 71 -2.38 22.66 6.08
N ALA A 72 -1.62 22.16 7.06
CA ALA A 72 -1.58 20.73 7.40
C ALA A 72 -1.21 20.56 8.87
N ARG A 73 -1.94 19.67 9.57
CA ARG A 73 -1.72 19.36 10.98
C ARG A 73 -0.90 18.09 11.13
N SER A 74 0.19 18.15 11.88
CA SER A 74 1.02 16.97 12.13
C SER A 74 0.24 15.93 12.93
N PRO A 75 0.19 14.65 12.51
CA PRO A 75 -0.33 13.56 13.35
C PRO A 75 0.44 13.39 14.66
N TRP A 76 1.65 13.95 14.75
CA TRP A 76 2.53 13.95 15.92
C TRP A 76 2.30 15.16 16.84
N GLU A 77 1.30 16.00 16.57
CA GLU A 77 1.04 17.15 17.43
C GLU A 77 0.75 16.73 18.89
N GLY A 78 1.41 17.40 19.83
CA GLY A 78 1.35 17.11 21.25
C GLY A 78 2.33 16.04 21.73
N THR A 79 3.02 15.32 20.85
CA THR A 79 4.04 14.31 21.25
C THR A 79 5.44 14.92 21.28
N SER A 80 6.42 14.20 21.84
CA SER A 80 7.83 14.60 21.79
C SER A 80 8.41 14.56 20.36
N HIS A 81 7.72 13.88 19.44
CA HIS A 81 8.05 13.84 18.01
C HIS A 81 7.63 15.12 17.27
N GLN A 82 6.81 15.98 17.90
CA GLN A 82 6.39 17.23 17.29
C GLN A 82 7.60 18.16 17.06
N ASN A 83 7.77 18.64 15.83
CA ASN A 83 8.84 19.56 15.42
C ASN A 83 10.27 18.99 15.53
N THR A 84 10.44 17.69 15.75
CA THR A 84 11.75 17.04 15.91
C THR A 84 11.99 15.99 14.84
N ASP A 85 11.38 14.81 14.96
CA ASP A 85 11.54 13.65 14.07
C ASP A 85 10.20 13.10 13.55
N GLY A 86 9.08 13.62 14.05
CA GLY A 86 7.72 13.31 13.62
C GLY A 86 7.44 13.77 12.20
N VAL A 87 7.94 13.01 11.23
CA VAL A 87 7.69 13.22 9.80
C VAL A 87 6.29 12.75 9.41
N PHE A 88 5.64 13.51 8.55
CA PHE A 88 4.37 13.14 7.94
C PHE A 88 4.26 13.73 6.53
N SER A 89 3.28 13.27 5.78
CA SER A 89 2.96 13.78 4.46
C SER A 89 1.53 14.30 4.44
N SER A 90 1.23 15.18 3.49
CA SER A 90 -0.09 15.78 3.37
C SER A 90 -0.48 16.01 1.93
N VAL A 91 -1.70 15.57 1.58
CA VAL A 91 -2.38 15.94 0.33
C VAL A 91 -3.29 17.12 0.63
N GLN A 92 -3.06 18.25 -0.02
CA GLN A 92 -3.81 19.48 0.26
C GLN A 92 -5.21 19.46 -0.39
N GLY A 93 -6.07 20.42 -0.02
CA GLY A 93 -7.41 20.54 -0.62
C GLY A 93 -7.38 20.61 -2.14
N GLY A 94 -8.30 19.89 -2.79
CA GLY A 94 -8.39 19.78 -4.25
C GLY A 94 -7.24 19.02 -4.90
N SER A 95 -6.42 18.31 -4.12
CA SER A 95 -5.20 17.64 -4.58
C SER A 95 -5.31 16.12 -4.43
N SER A 96 -4.40 15.38 -5.07
CA SER A 96 -4.28 13.93 -4.93
C SER A 96 -2.82 13.46 -4.90
N ALA A 97 -2.58 12.31 -4.26
CA ALA A 97 -1.32 11.59 -4.31
C ALA A 97 -1.57 10.13 -4.69
N THR A 98 -0.94 9.67 -5.77
CA THR A 98 -1.06 8.30 -6.27
C THR A 98 0.21 7.52 -5.94
N PHE A 99 0.05 6.32 -5.40
CA PHE A 99 1.14 5.38 -5.14
C PHE A 99 0.89 4.12 -5.95
N GLU A 100 1.79 3.84 -6.88
CA GLU A 100 1.82 2.63 -7.68
C GLU A 100 2.97 1.74 -7.21
N PHE A 101 2.72 0.43 -7.09
CA PHE A 101 3.65 -0.54 -6.56
C PHE A 101 4.07 -1.55 -7.62
N ASP A 102 5.37 -1.79 -7.74
CA ASP A 102 5.94 -2.78 -8.68
C ASP A 102 5.50 -4.22 -8.37
N LYS A 103 5.10 -4.47 -7.12
CA LYS A 103 4.61 -5.77 -6.64
C LYS A 103 3.19 -5.63 -6.13
N VAL A 104 2.42 -6.70 -6.27
CA VAL A 104 1.11 -6.81 -5.63
C VAL A 104 1.28 -6.66 -4.12
N GLN A 105 0.44 -5.85 -3.51
CA GLN A 105 0.36 -5.63 -2.07
C GLN A 105 -0.85 -6.38 -1.50
N THR A 106 -0.72 -6.88 -0.27
CA THR A 106 -1.75 -7.60 0.48
C THR A 106 -2.34 -6.83 1.66
N GLY A 107 -1.67 -5.75 2.01
CA GLY A 107 -2.13 -4.88 3.07
C GLY A 107 -1.45 -3.52 3.02
N LEU A 108 -2.06 -2.61 3.77
CA LEU A 108 -1.64 -1.23 3.97
C LEU A 108 -1.87 -0.88 5.43
N SER A 109 -0.97 -0.10 6.01
CA SER A 109 -1.18 0.57 7.29
C SER A 109 -0.65 1.98 7.27
N MET A 110 -1.32 2.91 7.94
CA MET A 110 -0.84 4.27 8.15
C MET A 110 -1.47 4.89 9.40
N ILE A 111 -0.83 5.92 9.92
CA ILE A 111 -1.47 6.87 10.83
C ILE A 111 -2.13 7.92 9.94
N TRP A 112 -3.44 8.06 10.01
CA TRP A 112 -4.21 9.06 9.29
C TRP A 112 -4.56 10.21 10.26
N GLY A 113 -3.99 11.38 10.02
CA GLY A 113 -4.31 12.62 10.72
C GLY A 113 -5.59 13.25 10.18
N SER A 114 -6.45 13.71 11.09
CA SER A 114 -7.77 14.28 10.87
C SER A 114 -8.56 13.54 9.77
N PRO A 115 -9.02 12.30 10.03
CA PRO A 115 -9.91 11.62 9.08
C PRO A 115 -11.25 12.39 9.01
N ASP A 116 -11.44 13.11 7.91
CA ASP A 116 -12.57 14.00 7.68
C ASP A 116 -13.39 13.54 6.47
N SER A 117 -14.64 14.01 6.35
CA SER A 117 -15.56 13.56 5.30
C SER A 117 -15.17 13.96 3.87
N TYR A 118 -14.21 14.86 3.71
CA TYR A 118 -13.66 15.28 2.41
C TYR A 118 -12.36 14.57 2.04
N ASN A 119 -11.88 13.63 2.86
CA ASN A 119 -10.65 12.88 2.65
C ASN A 119 -11.00 11.44 2.24
N ASP A 120 -10.44 10.95 1.13
CA ASP A 120 -10.66 9.57 0.66
C ASP A 120 -9.33 8.84 0.42
N LEU A 121 -9.26 7.59 0.88
CA LEU A 121 -8.30 6.58 0.45
C LEU A 121 -8.98 5.64 -0.54
N VAL A 122 -8.53 5.64 -1.79
CA VAL A 122 -9.03 4.77 -2.85
C VAL A 122 -8.02 3.68 -3.15
N ILE A 123 -8.43 2.42 -3.10
CA ILE A 123 -7.60 1.24 -3.37
C ILE A 123 -8.09 0.60 -4.66
N THR A 124 -7.20 0.44 -5.65
CA THR A 124 -7.52 -0.27 -6.90
C THR A 124 -7.22 -1.76 -6.75
N LEU A 125 -8.28 -2.57 -6.72
CA LEU A 125 -8.21 -4.01 -6.54
C LEU A 125 -7.78 -4.72 -7.83
N LEU A 126 -6.96 -5.75 -7.70
CA LEU A 126 -6.57 -6.61 -8.81
C LEU A 126 -7.67 -7.62 -9.17
N GLY A 127 -7.50 -8.30 -10.31
CA GLY A 127 -8.38 -9.39 -10.73
C GLY A 127 -9.79 -8.94 -11.13
N GLY A 128 -9.96 -7.68 -11.52
CA GLY A 128 -11.26 -7.12 -11.88
C GLY A 128 -12.12 -6.69 -10.70
N GLY A 129 -11.56 -6.63 -9.49
CA GLY A 129 -12.29 -6.25 -8.26
C GLY A 129 -12.73 -4.78 -8.19
N GLY A 130 -12.35 -3.93 -9.15
CA GLY A 130 -12.73 -2.52 -9.17
C GLY A 130 -11.95 -1.67 -8.16
N THR A 131 -12.61 -0.67 -7.58
CA THR A 131 -12.04 0.22 -6.57
C THR A 131 -12.77 0.08 -5.25
N TYR A 132 -12.02 0.16 -4.15
CA TYR A 132 -12.55 0.23 -2.80
C TYR A 132 -12.18 1.57 -2.17
N THR A 133 -13.17 2.33 -1.70
CA THR A 133 -12.96 3.66 -1.12
C THR A 133 -13.20 3.63 0.38
N ILE A 134 -12.28 4.21 1.14
CA ILE A 134 -12.42 4.47 2.58
C ILE A 134 -12.49 5.98 2.74
N ASN A 135 -13.65 6.48 3.17
CA ASN A 135 -13.84 7.89 3.47
C ASN A 135 -13.42 8.18 4.92
N GLY A 136 -12.85 9.36 5.18
CA GLY A 136 -12.41 9.74 6.51
C GLY A 136 -13.55 9.73 7.55
N ASN A 137 -14.81 9.95 7.16
CA ASN A 137 -15.97 9.87 8.05
C ASN A 137 -16.22 8.45 8.62
N ASP A 138 -15.74 7.42 7.93
CA ASP A 138 -15.82 6.02 8.39
C ASP A 138 -14.69 5.69 9.37
N VAL A 139 -13.61 6.48 9.37
CA VAL A 139 -12.44 6.32 10.24
C VAL A 139 -12.64 7.14 11.51
N LYS A 140 -13.44 6.63 12.44
CA LYS A 140 -13.67 7.32 13.73
C LYS A 140 -12.49 7.11 14.68
N GLY A 141 -11.88 8.20 15.15
CA GLY A 141 -10.89 8.18 16.22
C GLY A 141 -11.46 8.57 17.60
N PRO A 142 -10.79 8.27 18.73
CA PRO A 142 -11.18 8.72 20.04
C PRO A 142 -11.02 10.24 20.13
N SER A 143 -11.85 10.86 20.95
CA SER A 143 -11.73 12.26 21.32
C SER A 143 -10.41 12.50 22.06
N GLY A 144 -9.49 13.26 21.46
CA GLY A 144 -8.25 13.71 22.12
C GLY A 144 -7.16 14.12 21.14
N ILE A 145 -6.71 13.18 20.30
CA ILE A 145 -5.84 13.47 19.15
C ILE A 145 -6.58 13.03 17.90
N LEU A 146 -6.63 13.92 16.92
CA LEU A 146 -7.27 13.70 15.63
C LEU A 146 -6.39 12.78 14.77
N ALA A 147 -6.06 11.58 15.23
CA ALA A 147 -5.27 10.62 14.46
C ALA A 147 -5.81 9.20 14.67
N SER A 148 -5.81 8.42 13.59
CA SER A 148 -6.22 7.03 13.62
C SER A 148 -5.21 6.12 12.94
N LEU A 149 -4.92 4.99 13.58
CA LEU A 149 -4.26 3.88 12.90
C LEU A 149 -5.29 3.22 11.97
N VAL A 150 -4.99 3.27 10.68
CA VAL A 150 -5.77 2.65 9.63
C VAL A 150 -5.00 1.46 9.09
N GLY A 151 -5.66 0.31 9.05
CA GLY A 151 -5.13 -0.93 8.50
C GLY A 151 -6.11 -1.55 7.50
N VAL A 152 -5.55 -2.06 6.40
CA VAL A 152 -6.28 -2.82 5.38
C VAL A 152 -5.49 -4.11 5.14
N THR A 153 -6.16 -5.26 5.21
CA THR A 153 -5.57 -6.58 4.95
C THR A 153 -6.51 -7.44 4.11
N ASN A 154 -6.08 -8.65 3.74
CA ASN A 154 -6.86 -9.60 2.94
C ASN A 154 -7.35 -9.01 1.60
N VAL A 155 -6.53 -8.15 1.00
CA VAL A 155 -6.80 -7.47 -0.25
C VAL A 155 -5.67 -7.75 -1.24
N ALA A 156 -5.87 -7.58 -2.54
CA ALA A 156 -4.78 -7.58 -3.51
C ALA A 156 -4.86 -6.30 -4.34
N PHE A 157 -3.84 -5.44 -4.27
CA PHE A 157 -3.81 -4.15 -4.97
C PHE A 157 -2.40 -3.80 -5.44
N GLN A 158 -2.32 -2.89 -6.40
CA GLN A 158 -1.06 -2.29 -6.87
C GLN A 158 -1.10 -0.77 -6.91
N LYS A 159 -2.26 -0.17 -6.61
CA LYS A 159 -2.43 1.28 -6.61
C LYS A 159 -3.31 1.71 -5.48
N ILE A 160 -2.89 2.76 -4.80
CA ILE A 160 -3.74 3.57 -3.92
C ILE A 160 -3.70 5.02 -4.38
N VAL A 161 -4.79 5.74 -4.11
CA VAL A 161 -4.89 7.19 -4.32
C VAL A 161 -5.42 7.81 -3.04
N LEU A 162 -4.68 8.77 -2.52
CA LEU A 162 -5.12 9.62 -1.41
C LEU A 162 -5.64 10.92 -2.02
N THR A 163 -6.82 11.37 -1.62
CA THR A 163 -7.42 12.61 -2.12
C THR A 163 -8.01 13.43 -0.98
N SER A 164 -8.00 14.74 -1.16
CA SER A 164 -8.77 15.65 -0.32
C SER A 164 -9.55 16.66 -1.16
N GLY A 165 -10.82 16.87 -0.82
CA GLY A 165 -11.68 17.87 -1.45
C GLY A 165 -11.54 19.29 -0.89
N SER A 166 -11.16 19.46 0.39
CA SER A 166 -11.21 20.78 1.04
C SER A 166 -9.98 21.12 1.89
N ASN A 167 -9.76 20.46 3.03
CA ASN A 167 -8.57 20.69 3.85
C ASN A 167 -7.49 19.66 3.51
N ALA A 168 -6.51 19.45 4.38
CA ALA A 168 -5.50 18.44 4.14
C ALA A 168 -6.00 17.02 4.47
N PHE A 169 -5.46 16.04 3.75
CA PHE A 169 -5.36 14.65 4.18
C PHE A 169 -3.94 14.48 4.72
N GLU A 170 -3.77 14.36 6.03
CA GLU A 170 -2.46 14.13 6.65
C GLU A 170 -2.25 12.66 6.98
N PHE A 171 -1.04 12.16 6.76
CA PHE A 171 -0.69 10.79 7.11
C PHE A 171 0.78 10.59 7.43
N ALA A 172 1.06 9.63 8.30
CA ALA A 172 2.40 9.22 8.67
C ALA A 172 2.51 7.69 8.67
N ASN A 173 3.74 7.18 8.65
CA ASN A 173 4.03 5.75 8.74
C ASN A 173 3.30 4.89 7.70
N LEU A 174 3.13 5.40 6.47
CA LEU A 174 2.55 4.63 5.38
C LEU A 174 3.43 3.43 5.05
N LYS A 175 2.86 2.23 5.22
CA LYS A 175 3.51 0.95 4.93
C LYS A 175 2.56 0.07 4.14
N THR A 176 3.13 -0.75 3.26
CA THR A 176 2.41 -1.81 2.54
C THR A 176 3.10 -3.15 2.71
N THR A 177 2.37 -4.23 2.47
CA THR A 177 2.89 -5.60 2.59
C THR A 177 2.88 -6.28 1.22
N PRO A 178 4.04 -6.45 0.56
CA PRO A 178 4.10 -7.14 -0.73
C PRO A 178 3.69 -8.62 -0.61
N VAL A 179 3.04 -9.15 -1.65
CA VAL A 179 2.83 -10.60 -1.81
C VAL A 179 4.19 -11.27 -1.94
N PRO A 180 4.53 -12.25 -1.07
CA PRO A 180 5.70 -13.08 -1.29
C PRO A 180 5.57 -13.83 -2.62
N ILE A 181 6.63 -13.83 -3.43
CA ILE A 181 6.65 -14.66 -4.64
C ILE A 181 6.43 -16.11 -4.20
N PRO A 182 5.42 -16.83 -4.72
CA PRO A 182 5.14 -18.19 -4.28
C PRO A 182 6.41 -19.03 -4.46
N ALA A 183 6.84 -19.71 -3.40
CA ALA A 183 7.97 -20.64 -3.47
C ALA A 183 7.75 -21.71 -4.55
N GLY A 184 6.49 -22.01 -4.88
CA GLY A 184 6.09 -22.87 -5.99
C GLY A 184 6.67 -22.46 -7.36
N ALA A 185 6.84 -21.16 -7.64
CA ALA A 185 7.44 -20.71 -8.90
C ALA A 185 8.93 -21.09 -8.96
N LEU A 186 9.67 -20.89 -7.86
CA LEU A 186 11.06 -21.31 -7.77
C LEU A 186 11.19 -22.84 -7.79
N LEU A 187 10.29 -23.56 -7.12
CA LEU A 187 10.23 -25.02 -7.16
C LEU A 187 9.92 -25.53 -8.57
N LEU A 188 9.04 -24.87 -9.31
CA LEU A 188 8.74 -25.23 -10.69
C LEU A 188 9.96 -25.00 -11.59
N VAL A 189 10.61 -23.84 -11.49
CA VAL A 189 11.82 -23.52 -12.25
C VAL A 189 12.93 -24.53 -11.95
N THR A 190 13.14 -24.86 -10.67
CA THR A 190 14.16 -25.84 -10.27
C THR A 190 13.80 -27.26 -10.70
N ALA A 191 12.53 -27.66 -10.63
CA ALA A 191 12.07 -28.96 -11.12
C ALA A 191 12.23 -29.09 -12.64
N VAL A 192 11.84 -28.07 -13.41
CA VAL A 192 12.00 -28.03 -14.87
C VAL A 192 13.48 -28.02 -15.25
N GLY A 193 14.30 -27.20 -14.56
CA GLY A 193 15.75 -27.16 -14.77
C GLY A 193 16.43 -28.49 -14.46
N GLY A 194 16.07 -29.13 -13.34
CA GLY A 194 16.56 -30.45 -12.95
C GLY A 194 16.19 -31.52 -13.97
N LEU A 195 14.95 -31.53 -14.46
CA LEU A 195 14.49 -32.49 -15.47
C LEU A 195 15.23 -32.31 -16.81
N ALA A 196 15.49 -31.07 -17.23
CA ALA A 196 16.26 -30.78 -18.44
C ALA A 196 17.72 -31.28 -18.33
N LEU A 197 18.36 -31.11 -17.17
CA LEU A 197 19.71 -31.62 -16.91
C LEU A 197 19.76 -33.16 -16.95
N VAL A 198 18.78 -33.84 -16.36
CA VAL A 198 18.68 -35.31 -16.41
C VAL A 198 18.50 -35.79 -17.85
N ARG A 199 17.67 -35.12 -18.65
CA ARG A 199 17.48 -35.46 -20.08
C ARG A 199 18.78 -35.32 -20.86
N ARG A 200 19.55 -34.26 -20.64
CA ARG A 200 20.85 -34.04 -21.32
C ARG A 200 21.87 -35.14 -21.01
N ARG A 201 21.86 -35.70 -19.79
CA ARG A 201 22.76 -36.81 -19.41
C ARG A 201 22.40 -38.15 -20.05
N LYS A 202 21.15 -38.36 -20.47
CA LYS A 202 20.73 -39.59 -21.17
C LYS A 202 21.01 -39.56 -22.69
N SER A 203 21.27 -38.39 -23.25
CA SER A 203 21.53 -38.22 -24.69
C SER A 203 23.01 -38.06 -25.04
N ALA A 204 23.90 -38.02 -24.03
CA ALA A 204 25.36 -38.09 -24.17
C ALA A 204 25.82 -39.50 -23.82
#